data_AF-A0A9X4CKM8-F1
#
_entry.id   AF-A0A9X4CKM8-F1
#
_cell.length_a   1.000
_cell.length_b   1.000
_cell.length_c   1.000
_cell.angle_alpha   90.00
_cell.angle_beta   90.00
_cell.angle_gamma   90.00
#
_symmetry.space_group_name_H-M   'P 1'
#
loop_
_entity.id
_entity.type
_entity.pdbx_description
1 polymer ?
#
loop_
_entity_poly.entity_id
_entity_poly.type
_entity_poly.pdbx_seq_one_letter_code
_entity_poly.pdbx_strand_id
1 'polypeptide(L)'
;MIAGLSLILLCQLVGEAIVRGVGLPMPGPVLGMAFLLLLLLTRDHFTALRRGPLQNDAVETTGRSLLGHLSLMFIPAGVGVVKKLDLVIEHGAAILLALSASVVITLLVTVTTFLAVNRLLSRSQPAL
;
A
#
# COMPACT_ATOMS: atom_id res chain seq x y z
N MET A 1 5.71 -19.75 -4.82
CA MET A 1 4.54 -18.87 -5.02
C MET A 1 3.42 -19.16 -4.03
N ILE A 2 2.87 -20.38 -3.93
CA ILE A 2 1.74 -20.69 -3.02
C ILE A 2 2.05 -20.26 -1.58
N ALA A 3 3.20 -20.65 -1.03
CA ALA A 3 3.55 -20.29 0.34
C ALA A 3 3.69 -18.77 0.59
N GLY A 4 4.16 -18.00 -0.41
CA GLY A 4 4.21 -16.54 -0.33
C GLY A 4 2.83 -15.90 -0.43
N LEU A 5 1.99 -16.39 -1.34
CA LEU A 5 0.61 -15.95 -1.51
C LEU A 5 -0.23 -16.25 -0.26
N SER A 6 -0.12 -17.46 0.30
CA SER A 6 -0.80 -17.84 1.53
C SER A 6 -0.41 -16.93 2.70
N LEU A 7 0.86 -16.56 2.81
CA LEU A 7 1.31 -15.64 3.85
C LEU A 7 0.71 -14.23 3.66
N ILE A 8 0.74 -13.70 2.43
CA ILE A 8 0.13 -12.41 2.09
C ILE A 8 -1.37 -12.41 2.42
N LEU A 9 -2.10 -13.45 2.01
CA LEU A 9 -3.54 -13.56 2.24
C LEU A 9 -3.89 -13.81 3.70
N LEU A 10 -3.12 -14.61 4.44
CA LEU A 10 -3.34 -14.83 5.87
C LEU A 10 -3.17 -13.53 6.64
N CYS A 11 -2.14 -12.77 6.29
CA CYS A 11 -1.89 -11.46 6.86
C CYS A 11 -3.03 -10.46 6.55
N GLN A 12 -3.49 -10.42 5.30
CA GLN A 12 -4.65 -9.63 4.89
C GLN A 12 -5.93 -10.06 5.64
N LEU A 13 -6.15 -11.36 5.82
CA LEU A 13 -7.30 -11.90 6.54
C LEU A 13 -7.29 -11.49 8.02
N VAL A 14 -6.12 -11.54 8.67
CA VAL A 14 -5.95 -11.07 10.05
C VAL A 14 -6.22 -9.56 10.14
N GLY A 15 -5.68 -8.78 9.21
CA GLY A 15 -5.95 -7.33 9.13
C GLY A 15 -7.43 -7.02 8.94
N GLU A 16 -8.11 -7.72 8.03
CA GLU A 16 -9.55 -7.59 7.79
C GLU A 16 -10.37 -7.99 9.01
N ALA A 17 -10.02 -9.09 9.68
CA ALA A 17 -10.70 -9.56 10.89
C ALA A 17 -10.60 -8.52 12.02
N ILE A 18 -9.42 -7.91 12.22
CA ILE A 18 -9.22 -6.86 13.23
C ILE A 18 -9.99 -5.60 12.85
N VAL A 19 -9.86 -5.12 11.61
CA VAL A 19 -10.55 -3.92 11.12
C VAL A 19 -12.07 -4.06 11.28
N ARG A 20 -12.63 -5.21 10.89
CA ARG A 20 -14.07 -5.47 11.02
C ARG A 20 -14.50 -5.70 12.46
N GLY A 21 -13.68 -6.36 13.27
CA GLY A 21 -13.97 -6.62 14.68
C GLY A 21 -13.96 -5.37 15.55
N VAL A 22 -13.05 -4.42 15.27
CA VAL A 22 -12.88 -3.16 16.03
C VAL A 22 -13.63 -1.99 15.38
N GLY A 23 -14.11 -2.14 14.14
CA GLY A 23 -14.85 -1.09 13.43
C GLY A 23 -13.96 0.05 12.93
N LEU A 24 -12.71 -0.24 12.55
CA LEU A 24 -11.75 0.78 12.09
C LEU A 24 -12.14 1.34 10.71
N PRO A 25 -12.05 2.67 10.47
CA PRO A 25 -12.39 3.31 9.20
C PRO A 25 -11.24 3.20 8.18
N MET A 26 -10.70 1.99 8.00
CA MET A 26 -9.59 1.73 7.08
C MET A 26 -9.81 0.39 6.37
N PRO A 27 -9.34 0.19 5.14
CA PRO A 27 -9.39 -1.12 4.49
C PRO A 27 -8.50 -2.13 5.23
N GLY A 28 -8.99 -3.34 5.50
CA GLY A 28 -8.19 -4.43 6.10
C GLY A 28 -6.87 -4.76 5.39
N PRO A 29 -6.75 -4.64 4.05
CA PRO A 29 -5.47 -4.81 3.36
C PRO A 29 -4.36 -3.88 3.85
N VAL A 30 -4.68 -2.66 4.30
CA VAL A 30 -3.68 -1.71 4.82
C VAL A 30 -3.09 -2.23 6.12
N LEU A 31 -3.93 -2.72 7.03
CA LEU A 31 -3.49 -3.31 8.30
C LEU A 31 -2.74 -4.62 8.07
N GLY A 32 -3.17 -5.44 7.10
CA GLY A 32 -2.42 -6.61 6.64
C GLY A 32 -1.02 -6.23 6.17
N MET A 33 -0.87 -5.23 5.29
CA MET A 33 0.48 -4.81 4.87
C MET A 33 1.37 -4.40 6.04
N ALA A 34 0.84 -3.69 7.03
CA ALA A 34 1.58 -3.33 8.24
C ALA A 34 2.01 -4.56 9.06
N PHE A 35 1.14 -5.56 9.23
CA PHE A 35 1.48 -6.80 9.91
C PHE A 35 2.53 -7.61 9.13
N LEU A 36 2.41 -7.68 7.80
CA LEU A 36 3.38 -8.36 6.94
C LEU A 36 4.75 -7.69 7.05
N LEU A 37 4.80 -6.36 7.05
CA LEU A 37 6.03 -5.60 7.25
C LEU A 37 6.64 -5.88 8.63
N LEU A 38 5.85 -5.85 9.70
CA LEU A 38 6.33 -6.14 11.05
C LEU A 38 6.90 -7.56 11.15
N LEU A 39 6.24 -8.52 10.50
CA LEU A 39 6.68 -9.91 10.44
C LEU A 39 8.02 -10.05 9.65
N LEU A 40 8.19 -9.28 8.56
CA LEU A 40 9.46 -9.23 7.83
C LEU A 40 10.58 -8.53 8.62
N LEU A 41 10.29 -7.47 9.37
CA LEU A 41 11.29 -6.78 10.20
C LEU A 41 11.74 -7.62 11.39
N THR A 42 10.83 -8.39 12.00
CA THR A 42 11.11 -9.23 13.17
C THR A 42 11.66 -10.62 12.82
N ARG A 43 11.62 -11.01 11.53
CA ARG A 43 12.16 -12.26 10.99
C ARG A 43 13.59 -12.55 11.45
N ASP A 44 14.48 -11.56 11.37
CA ASP A 44 15.91 -11.77 11.63
C ASP A 44 16.22 -11.83 13.13
N HIS A 45 15.34 -11.27 13.97
CA HIS A 45 15.44 -11.31 15.43
C HIS A 45 14.85 -12.59 16.05
N PHE A 46 13.83 -13.20 15.43
CA PHE A 46 13.18 -14.40 15.94
C PHE A 46 13.61 -15.66 15.17
N THR A 47 14.47 -16.48 15.76
CA THR A 47 14.91 -17.78 15.22
C THR A 47 13.77 -18.76 14.93
N ALA A 48 12.60 -18.59 15.56
CA ALA A 48 11.39 -19.35 15.24
C ALA A 48 10.76 -18.97 13.88
N LEU A 49 10.89 -17.71 13.46
CA LEU A 49 10.40 -17.20 12.16
C LEU A 49 11.39 -17.44 11.01
N ARG A 50 12.61 -17.90 11.31
CA ARG A 50 13.62 -18.27 10.28
C ARG A 50 13.15 -19.41 9.38
N ARG A 51 12.21 -20.26 9.81
CA ARG A 51 11.73 -21.39 9.02
C ARG A 51 10.44 -21.03 8.29
N GLY A 52 10.46 -21.06 6.95
CA GLY A 52 9.25 -20.94 6.12
C GLY A 52 9.40 -20.01 4.91
N PRO A 53 8.28 -19.61 4.27
CA PRO A 53 8.26 -18.75 3.07
C PRO A 53 8.87 -17.35 3.28
N LEU A 54 9.25 -17.02 4.50
CA LEU A 54 9.87 -15.77 4.90
C LEU A 54 11.34 -15.65 4.50
N GLN A 55 12.05 -16.76 4.27
CA GLN A 55 13.48 -16.76 3.96
C GLN A 55 13.81 -16.78 2.46
N ASN A 56 12.97 -17.44 1.64
CA ASN A 56 13.32 -17.79 0.25
C ASN A 56 12.82 -16.77 -0.78
N ASP A 57 12.77 -15.48 -0.44
CA ASP A 57 12.22 -14.41 -1.29
C ASP A 57 10.82 -14.73 -1.86
N ALA A 58 10.08 -15.63 -1.20
CA ALA A 58 8.83 -16.15 -1.75
C ALA A 58 7.74 -15.08 -1.74
N VAL A 59 7.76 -14.19 -0.74
CA VAL A 59 6.89 -13.02 -0.65
C VAL A 59 7.24 -12.01 -1.75
N GLU A 60 8.53 -11.72 -1.98
CA GLU A 60 8.96 -10.82 -3.04
C GLU A 60 8.58 -11.36 -4.42
N THR A 61 8.88 -12.63 -4.70
CA THR A 61 8.57 -13.29 -5.97
C THR A 61 7.06 -13.27 -6.24
N THR A 62 6.26 -13.56 -5.21
CA THR A 62 4.80 -13.51 -5.32
C THR A 62 4.30 -12.08 -5.51
N GLY A 63 4.85 -11.12 -4.77
CA GLY A 63 4.55 -9.70 -4.90
C GLY A 63 4.85 -9.19 -6.31
N ARG A 64 6.04 -9.47 -6.85
CA ARG A 64 6.42 -9.13 -8.24
C ARG A 64 5.48 -9.74 -9.27
N SER A 65 5.09 -11.00 -9.08
CA SER A 65 4.14 -11.67 -9.96
C SER A 65 2.75 -11.01 -9.91
N LEU A 66 2.24 -10.68 -8.72
CA LEU A 66 0.99 -9.92 -8.56
C LEU A 66 1.09 -8.53 -9.18
N LEU A 67 2.23 -7.84 -9.00
CA LEU A 67 2.52 -6.54 -9.61
C LEU A 67 2.45 -6.61 -11.14
N GLY A 68 3.04 -7.66 -11.74
CA GLY A 68 2.99 -7.89 -13.18
C GLY A 68 1.58 -8.14 -13.73
N HIS A 69 0.63 -8.53 -12.87
CA HIS A 69 -0.77 -8.79 -13.23
C HIS A 69 -1.75 -7.80 -12.59
N LEU A 70 -1.26 -6.63 -12.12
CA LEU A 70 -2.11 -5.64 -11.45
C LEU A 70 -3.30 -5.17 -12.29
N SER A 71 -3.19 -5.19 -13.62
CA SER A 71 -4.31 -4.89 -14.51
C SER A 71 -5.54 -5.74 -14.18
N LEU A 72 -5.37 -7.03 -13.84
CA LEU A 72 -6.46 -7.92 -13.41
C LEU A 72 -7.07 -7.47 -12.08
N MET A 73 -6.22 -7.04 -11.13
CA MET A 73 -6.66 -6.55 -9.81
C MET A 73 -7.38 -5.21 -9.88
N PHE A 74 -7.17 -4.41 -10.94
CA PHE A 74 -7.88 -3.16 -11.18
C PHE A 74 -9.20 -3.33 -11.95
N ILE A 75 -9.48 -4.50 -12.52
CA ILE A 75 -10.75 -4.77 -13.22
C ILE A 75 -11.96 -4.49 -12.31
N PRO A 76 -12.03 -5.00 -11.06
CA PRO A 76 -13.19 -4.77 -10.20
C PRO A 76 -13.44 -3.28 -9.92
N ALA A 77 -12.37 -2.51 -9.72
CA ALA A 77 -12.45 -1.07 -9.54
C ALA A 77 -12.96 -0.37 -10.82
N GLY A 78 -12.44 -0.75 -11.98
CA GLY A 78 -12.87 -0.23 -13.28
C GLY A 78 -14.34 -0.51 -13.59
N VAL A 79 -14.81 -1.73 -13.35
CA VAL A 79 -16.23 -2.11 -13.52
C VAL A 79 -17.12 -1.29 -12.58
N GLY A 80 -16.66 -0.95 -11.38
CA GLY A 80 -17.36 -0.05 -10.46
C GLY A 80 -17.59 1.36 -11.05
N VAL A 81 -16.58 1.90 -11.74
CA VAL A 81 -16.68 3.21 -12.43
C VAL A 81 -17.64 3.13 -13.61
N VAL A 82 -17.57 2.07 -14.41
CA VAL A 82 -18.47 1.86 -15.57
C VAL A 82 -19.94 1.76 -15.13
N LYS A 83 -20.23 1.21 -13.94
CA LYS A 83 -21.60 1.21 -13.39
C LYS A 83 -22.14 2.61 -13.07
N LYS A 84 -21.29 3.62 -12.98
CA LYS A 84 -21.64 5.03 -12.74
C LYS A 84 -21.23 5.93 -13.91
N LEU A 85 -21.19 5.37 -15.12
CA LEU A 85 -20.68 6.06 -16.29
C LEU A 85 -21.46 7.34 -16.61
N ASP A 86 -22.78 7.35 -16.41
CA ASP A 86 -23.62 8.54 -16.63
C ASP A 86 -23.12 9.74 -15.80
N LEU A 87 -22.79 9.51 -14.53
CA LEU A 87 -22.25 10.54 -13.63
C LEU A 87 -20.87 11.03 -14.10
N VAL A 88 -20.04 10.11 -14.60
CA VAL A 88 -18.71 10.43 -15.14
C VAL A 88 -18.81 11.24 -16.43
N ILE A 89 -19.81 10.98 -17.28
CA ILE A 89 -20.02 11.74 -18.50
C ILE A 89 -20.53 13.15 -18.16
N GLU A 90 -21.51 13.25 -17.27
CA GLU A 90 -22.11 14.53 -16.87
C GLU A 90 -21.11 15.46 -16.17
N HIS A 91 -20.26 14.91 -15.29
CA HIS A 91 -19.33 15.68 -14.47
C HIS A 91 -17.84 15.47 -14.86
N GLY A 92 -17.58 14.88 -16.03
CA GLY A 92 -16.24 14.41 -16.40
C GLY A 92 -15.16 15.50 -16.38
N ALA A 93 -15.49 16.71 -16.85
CA ALA A 93 -14.58 17.85 -16.81
C ALA A 93 -14.23 18.26 -15.37
N ALA A 94 -15.21 18.30 -14.47
CA ALA A 94 -15.00 18.63 -13.06
C ALA A 94 -14.17 17.53 -12.36
N ILE A 95 -14.44 16.26 -12.64
CA ILE A 95 -13.67 15.13 -12.11
C ILE A 95 -12.21 15.20 -12.58
N LEU A 96 -11.97 15.41 -13.87
CA LEU A 96 -10.62 15.52 -14.42
C LEU A 96 -9.84 16.68 -13.79
N LEU A 97 -10.46 17.85 -13.67
CA LEU A 97 -9.83 19.01 -13.07
C LEU A 97 -9.54 18.78 -11.58
N ALA A 98 -10.50 18.24 -10.82
CA ALA A 98 -10.32 17.93 -9.40
C ALA A 98 -9.21 16.89 -9.17
N LEU A 99 -9.17 15.82 -9.97
CA LEU A 99 -8.13 14.78 -9.87
C LEU A 99 -6.75 15.32 -10.25
N SER A 100 -6.63 16.01 -11.39
CA SER A 100 -5.34 16.56 -11.83
C SER A 100 -4.82 17.61 -10.85
N ALA A 101 -5.66 18.56 -10.43
CA ALA A 101 -5.29 19.58 -9.46
C ALA A 101 -4.90 18.97 -8.11
N SER A 102 -5.69 18.02 -7.59
CA SER A 102 -5.38 17.38 -6.30
C SER A 102 -4.07 16.60 -6.33
N VAL A 103 -3.78 15.87 -7.42
CA VAL A 103 -2.50 15.16 -7.59
C VAL A 103 -1.33 16.14 -7.60
N VAL A 104 -1.41 17.21 -8.39
CA VAL A 104 -0.35 18.22 -8.50
C VAL A 104 -0.13 18.91 -7.15
N ILE A 105 -1.20 19.36 -6.50
CA ILE A 105 -1.13 20.01 -5.19
C ILE A 105 -0.53 19.06 -4.14
N THR A 106 -1.01 17.82 -4.06
CA THR A 106 -0.52 16.84 -3.09
C THR A 106 0.97 16.56 -3.31
N LEU A 107 1.41 16.43 -4.56
CA LEU A 107 2.81 16.19 -4.90
C LEU A 107 3.69 17.39 -4.54
N LEU A 108 3.25 18.62 -4.85
CA LEU A 108 3.95 19.84 -4.47
C LEU A 108 4.08 19.96 -2.94
N VAL A 109 3.00 19.73 -2.19
CA VAL A 109 3.00 19.78 -0.72
C VAL A 109 3.93 18.71 -0.16
N THR A 110 3.89 17.49 -0.69
CA THR A 110 4.77 16.39 -0.24
C THR A 110 6.24 16.73 -0.47
N VAL A 111 6.61 17.18 -1.67
CA VAL A 111 8.00 17.53 -2.01
C VAL A 111 8.50 18.72 -1.21
N THR A 112 7.70 19.78 -1.08
CA THR A 112 8.07 20.97 -0.29
C THR A 112 8.24 20.65 1.18
N THR A 113 7.36 19.84 1.76
CA THR A 113 7.48 19.36 3.16
C THR A 113 8.74 18.53 3.33
N PHE A 114 9.00 17.59 2.43
CA PHE A 114 10.22 16.78 2.45
C PHE A 114 11.48 17.66 2.38
N LEU A 115 11.53 18.62 1.46
CA LEU A 115 12.66 19.56 1.33
C LEU A 115 12.82 20.44 2.56
N ALA A 116 11.73 20.89 3.18
CA ALA A 116 11.77 21.68 4.41
C ALA A 116 12.36 20.88 5.57
N VAL A 117 11.87 19.66 5.80
CA VAL A 117 12.38 18.75 6.83
C VAL A 117 13.85 18.41 6.58
N ASN A 118 14.21 18.11 5.33
CA ASN A 118 15.60 17.83 4.97
C ASN A 118 16.51 19.03 5.27
N ARG A 119 16.10 20.26 4.92
CA ARG A 119 16.85 21.49 5.24
C ARG A 119 17.03 21.70 6.75
N LEU A 120 16.02 21.39 7.57
CA LEU A 120 16.11 21.51 9.03
C LEU A 120 17.05 20.46 9.63
N LEU A 121 17.02 19.23 9.11
CA LEU A 121 17.90 18.15 9.55
C LEU A 121 19.35 18.37 9.11
N SER A 122 19.60 18.82 7.87
CA SER A 122 20.95 19.15 7.40
C SER A 122 21.58 20.33 8.13
N ARG A 123 20.79 21.26 8.68
CA ARG A 123 21.30 22.33 9.56
C ARG A 123 21.74 21.84 10.93
N SER A 124 21.35 20.63 11.34
CA SER A 124 21.67 20.05 12.65
C SER A 124 22.86 19.09 12.65
N GLN A 125 23.54 18.92 11.51
CA GLN A 125 24.84 18.24 11.45
C GLN A 125 25.95 19.29 11.58
N PRO A 126 26.56 19.48 12.77
CA PRO A 126 27.80 20.25 12.86
C PRO A 126 28.87 19.45 12.10
N ALA A 127 29.59 20.12 11.21
CA ALA A 127 30.75 19.56 10.54
C ALA A 127 31.73 19.07 11.62
N LEU A 128 31.95 17.75 11.66
CA LEU A 128 33.06 17.11 12.37
C LEU A 128 34.31 17.16 11.48
#